data_AF-A0A6I2T2E3-F1
#
_entry.id   AF-A0A6I2T2E3-F1
#
_cell.length_a   1.000
_cell.length_b   1.000
_cell.length_c   1.000
_cell.angle_alpha   90.00
_cell.angle_beta   90.00
_cell.angle_gamma   90.00
#
_symmetry.space_group_name_H-M   'P 1'
#
loop_
_entity.id
_entity.type
_entity.pdbx_description
1 polymer ?
#
loop_
_entity_poly.entity_id
_entity_poly.type
_entity_poly.pdbx_seq_one_letter_code
_entity_poly.pdbx_strand_id
1 'polypeptide(L)' 'MMTRRKLIIKKLRQAAKQRGLDFYLLRQGSRHEVYCLDGLRIPIPRHNEVSERTTLDIINESEQKLGKGWWQ' A
#
# COMPACT_ATOMS: atom_id res chain seq x y z
N MET A 1 2.97 -7.07 -15.80
CA MET A 1 1.70 -7.61 -15.23
C MET A 1 0.99 -6.51 -14.44
N MET A 2 -0.33 -6.37 -14.53
CA MET A 2 -1.08 -5.36 -13.75
C MET A 2 -1.55 -5.94 -12.41
N THR A 3 -1.48 -5.15 -11.34
CA THR A 3 -1.93 -5.58 -10.00
C THR A 3 -3.24 -4.90 -9.63
N ARG A 4 -4.21 -5.68 -9.16
CA ARG A 4 -5.48 -5.11 -8.70
C ARG A 4 -5.25 -4.23 -7.47
N ARG A 5 -5.68 -2.98 -7.50
CA ARG A 5 -5.62 -2.04 -6.36
C ARG A 5 -6.15 -2.66 -5.06
N LYS A 6 -7.27 -3.38 -5.12
CA LYS A 6 -7.86 -4.08 -3.97
C LYS A 6 -6.90 -5.10 -3.34
N LEU A 7 -6.08 -5.77 -4.14
CA LEU A 7 -5.08 -6.73 -3.66
C LEU A 7 -3.97 -6.00 -2.87
N ILE A 8 -3.47 -4.88 -3.39
CA ILE A 8 -2.46 -4.03 -2.73
C ILE A 8 -2.95 -3.60 -1.35
N ILE A 9 -4.15 -3.02 -1.28
CA ILE A 9 -4.75 -2.57 0.00
C ILE A 9 -4.95 -3.74 0.96
N LYS A 10 -5.39 -4.91 0.47
CA LYS A 10 -5.58 -6.11 1.28
C LYS A 10 -4.26 -6.60 1.88
N LYS A 11 -3.20 -6.72 1.07
CA LYS A 11 -1.87 -7.16 1.49
C LYS A 11 -1.26 -6.17 2.50
N LEU A 12 -1.33 -4.86 2.24
CA LEU A 12 -0.88 -3.82 3.17
C LEU A 12 -1.57 -3.94 4.54
N ARG A 13 -2.89 -4.05 4.54
CA ARG A 13 -3.67 -4.22 5.78
C ARG A 13 -3.28 -5.49 6.53
N GLN A 14 -3.11 -6.61 5.83
CA GLN A 14 -2.70 -7.88 6.45
C GLN A 14 -1.30 -7.77 7.06
N ALA A 15 -0.34 -7.24 6.31
CA ALA A 15 1.04 -7.09 6.75
C ALA A 15 1.19 -6.10 7.91
N ALA A 16 0.42 -5.02 7.90
CA ALA A 16 0.34 -4.06 9.01
C ALA A 16 -0.24 -4.73 10.26
N LYS A 17 -1.38 -5.44 10.13
CA LYS A 17 -2.01 -6.17 11.23
C LYS A 17 -1.10 -7.21 11.86
N GLN A 18 -0.37 -7.98 11.04
CA GLN A 18 0.60 -8.98 11.52
C GLN A 18 1.72 -8.38 12.36
N ARG A 19 2.03 -7.09 12.15
CA ARG A 19 3.09 -6.35 12.86
C ARG A 19 2.55 -5.42 13.93
N GLY A 20 1.23 -5.40 14.16
CA GLY A 20 0.59 -4.48 15.10
C GLY A 20 0.67 -3.01 14.68
N LEU A 21 0.82 -2.73 13.38
CA LEU A 21 0.91 -1.38 12.83
C LEU A 21 -0.47 -0.86 12.40
N ASP A 22 -0.69 0.44 12.58
CA ASP A 22 -1.88 1.12 12.10
C ASP A 22 -1.89 1.23 10.57
N PHE A 23 -3.05 0.95 9.97
CA PHE A 23 -3.27 1.15 8.54
C PHE A 23 -4.67 1.69 8.24
N TYR A 24 -4.76 2.96 7.83
CA TYR A 24 -6.03 3.65 7.56
C TYR A 24 -5.94 4.60 6.37
N LEU A 25 -7.09 4.95 5.80
CA LEU A 25 -7.17 5.97 4.74
C LEU A 25 -6.98 7.34 5.37
N LEU A 26 -5.90 8.04 5.05
CA LEU A 26 -5.60 9.37 5.56
C LEU A 26 -6.34 10.46 4.79
N ARG A 27 -6.35 10.35 3.46
CA ARG A 27 -6.96 11.36 2.58
C ARG A 27 -7.46 10.72 1.29
N GLN A 28 -8.69 11.05 0.93
CA GLN A 28 -9.20 10.78 -0.41
C GLN A 28 -8.81 11.95 -1.33
N GLY A 29 -7.97 11.69 -2.33
CA GLY A 29 -7.70 12.63 -3.42
C GLY A 29 -8.45 12.24 -4.70
N SER A 30 -8.36 13.10 -5.72
CA SER A 30 -9.07 12.88 -6.98
C SER A 30 -8.51 11.69 -7.77
N ARG A 31 -7.18 11.66 -7.98
CA ARG A 31 -6.48 10.59 -8.73
C ARG A 31 -5.89 9.50 -7.83
N HIS A 32 -5.47 9.86 -6.62
CA HIS A 32 -4.85 8.96 -5.64
C HIS A 32 -5.53 9.09 -4.29
N GLU A 33 -5.62 7.98 -3.56
CA GLU A 33 -5.90 7.95 -2.14
C GLU A 33 -4.58 7.84 -1.38
N VAL A 34 -4.45 8.55 -0.26
CA VAL A 34 -3.27 8.45 0.61
C VAL A 34 -3.64 7.62 1.82
N TYR A 35 -2.96 6.49 2.00
CA TYR A 35 -3.08 5.65 3.18
C TYR A 35 -1.96 5.98 4.17
N CYS A 36 -2.27 5.94 5.45
CA CYS A 36 -1.28 6.02 6.52
C CYS A 36 -0.95 4.59 6.97
N LEU A 37 0.32 4.23 6.96
CA LEU A 37 0.89 3.00 7.50
C LEU A 37 1.84 3.37 8.63
N ASP A 38 1.34 3.39 9.87
CA ASP A 38 2.13 3.78 11.05
C ASP A 38 2.92 5.10 10.87
N GLY A 39 2.22 6.13 10.39
CA GLY A 39 2.80 7.44 10.09
C GLY A 39 3.43 7.57 8.69
N LEU A 40 3.66 6.47 7.96
CA LEU A 40 4.15 6.49 6.58
C LEU A 40 2.98 6.73 5.61
N ARG A 41 3.14 7.68 4.67
CA ARG A 41 2.08 8.07 3.73
C ARG A 41 2.26 7.35 2.39
N ILE A 42 1.42 6.35 2.12
CA ILE A 42 1.45 5.56 0.90
C ILE A 42 0.38 6.06 -0.09
N PRO A 43 0.75 6.70 -1.21
CA PRO A 43 -0.19 7.07 -2.26
C PRO A 43 -0.57 5.85 -3.12
N ILE A 44 -1.86 5.53 -3.17
CA ILE A 44 -2.41 4.44 -3.98
C ILE A 44 -3.34 5.03 -5.05
N PRO A 45 -3.12 4.74 -6.36
CA PRO A 45 -4.00 5.21 -7.42
C PRO A 45 -5.43 4.70 -7.24
N ARG A 46 -6.44 5.48 -7.65
CA ARG A 46 -7.86 5.07 -7.50
C ARG A 46 -8.37 4.11 -8.56
N HIS A 47 -7.68 3.96 -9.69
CA HIS A 47 -8.06 3.02 -10.74
C HIS A 47 -7.87 1.55 -10.30
N ASN A 48 -8.54 0.63 -10.99
CA ASN A 48 -8.60 -0.77 -10.56
C ASN A 48 -7.28 -1.53 -10.77
N GLU A 49 -6.53 -1.19 -11.80
CA GLU A 49 -5.31 -1.88 -12.23
C GLU A 49 -4.09 -0.97 -12.13
N VAL A 50 -3.25 -1.25 -11.15
CA VAL A 50 -2.03 -0.49 -10.89
C VAL A 50 -0.90 -1.09 -11.72
N SER A 51 -0.12 -0.22 -12.36
CA SER A 51 1.05 -0.63 -13.12
C SER A 51 2.03 -1.43 -12.26
N GLU A 52 2.77 -2.34 -12.88
CA GLU A 52 3.79 -3.13 -12.19
C GLU A 52 4.79 -2.23 -11.47
N ARG A 53 5.28 -1.19 -12.17
CA ARG A 53 6.22 -0.21 -11.62
C ARG A 53 5.66 0.46 -10.36
N THR A 54 4.44 0.99 -10.43
CA THR A 54 3.81 1.65 -9.28
C THR A 54 3.53 0.66 -8.14
N THR A 55 3.22 -0.59 -8.47
CA THR A 55 3.05 -1.64 -7.45
C THR A 55 4.36 -1.91 -6.72
N LEU A 56 5.47 -2.02 -7.46
CA LEU A 56 6.81 -2.20 -6.90
C LEU A 56 7.24 -0.99 -6.05
N ASP A 57 6.96 0.23 -6.51
CA ASP A 57 7.24 1.45 -5.74
C ASP A 57 6.50 1.43 -4.38
N ILE A 58 5.20 1.08 -4.38
CA ILE A 58 4.41 0.93 -3.16
C ILE A 58 4.99 -0.16 -2.24
N ILE A 59 5.39 -1.30 -2.80
CA ILE A 59 5.97 -2.42 -2.03
C ILE A 59 7.24 -1.96 -1.34
N ASN A 60 8.17 -1.39 -2.10
CA ASN A 60 9.47 -0.91 -1.64
C ASN A 60 9.34 0.18 -0.58
N GLU A 61 8.45 1.15 -0.79
CA GLU A 61 8.21 2.22 0.18
C GLU A 61 7.68 1.65 1.51
N SER A 62 6.77 0.67 1.43
CA SER A 62 6.16 0.02 2.60
C SER A 62 7.13 -0.90 3.35
N GLU A 63 8.23 -1.35 2.72
CA GLU A 63 9.27 -2.13 3.41
C GLU A 63 9.93 -1.36 4.56
N GLN A 64 9.88 -0.02 4.56
CA GLN A 64 10.39 0.79 5.67
C GLN A 64 9.67 0.49 6.99
N LYS A 65 8.41 0.09 6.93
CA LYS A 65 7.57 -0.24 8.10
C LYS A 65 7.31 -1.74 8.22
N LEU A 66 7.16 -2.42 7.09
CA LEU A 66 6.85 -3.85 7.05
C LEU A 66 8.13 -4.71 7.01
N GLY A 67 9.31 -4.14 6.82
CA GLY A 67 10.53 -4.92 6.61
C GLY A 67 10.55 -5.62 5.25
N LYS A 68 11.71 -6.18 4.92
CA LYS A 68 11.97 -6.79 3.61
C LYS A 68 11.12 -8.03 3.37
N GLY A 69 10.65 -8.22 2.14
CA GLY A 69 9.98 -9.46 1.71
C GLY A 69 8.54 -9.62 2.23
N TRP A 70 7.92 -8.57 2.78
CA TRP A 70 6.55 -8.64 3.33
C TRP A 70 5.47 -8.98 2.29
N TRP A 71 5.76 -8.76 1.01
CA TRP A 71 4.80 -8.91 -0.09
C TRP A 71 4.54 -10.36 -0.50
N GLN A 72 5.39 -11.31 -0.08
CA GLN A 72 5.29 -12.73 -0.42
C GLN A 72 3.93 -13.33 -0.05
#